data_AF-A0A352N237-F1
#
_entry.id   AF-A0A352N237-F1
#
_cell.length_a   1.000
_cell.length_b   1.000
_cell.length_c   1.000
_cell.angle_alpha   90.00
_cell.angle_beta   90.00
_cell.angle_gamma   90.00
#
_symmetry.space_group_name_H-M   'P 1'
#
loop_
_entity.id
_entity.type
_entity.pdbx_description
1 polymer ?
#
loop_
_entity_poly.entity_id
_entity_poly.type
_entity_poly.pdbx_seq_one_letter_code
_entity_poly.pdbx_strand_id
1 'polypeptide(L)'
;MKNLIIAFISLLMLAQTAGCRTNSLTAGDWFALGIESVNCSNDAKNFANGAQYFEKAKNNYFVPAEFVMDNFYSNNSSDYLNPEVKRALECLRENDRKGLSLLKAEAEAGNAQAQLYYGFALYYGLFIPEKDHERGLKYLKQAADSGVPYASFYYACTAITIESFYYMPNIISNPQRYNDIVPYLLKDANKGYAPAQCMLGQLFYKYDNYNGCFKKGAEYYLGISAEQNYPPALYMKGWTGELGQKYGYIKKASDLNFAPAQFSIGDHLSGNGQHSEGIGLIEIAAKNGDINAKKYIWENSFWGKAREVGDNLVAIFIGLPIYIVTAPIHVPLHYYMHKHGMQLPPMPDEYKNKQLLLDLTELQKEIDKKSSPLDSKHVDKPEAQGIEVGIDYSEFE
;
A
#
# COMPACT_ATOMS: atom_id res chain seq x y z
N MET A 1 -35.86 -8.47 -25.57
CA MET A 1 -34.63 -9.25 -25.30
C MET A 1 -33.35 -8.43 -25.43
N LYS A 2 -32.99 -7.89 -26.61
CA LYS A 2 -31.74 -7.13 -26.81
C LYS A 2 -31.55 -5.95 -25.83
N ASN A 3 -32.60 -5.16 -25.60
CA ASN A 3 -32.56 -4.04 -24.65
C ASN A 3 -32.51 -4.49 -23.17
N LEU A 4 -33.03 -5.68 -22.85
CA LEU A 4 -32.98 -6.24 -21.50
C LEU A 4 -31.56 -6.76 -21.18
N ILE A 5 -30.89 -7.35 -22.18
CA ILE A 5 -29.51 -7.83 -22.09
C ILE A 5 -28.53 -6.64 -21.99
N ILE A 6 -28.74 -5.58 -22.78
CA ILE A 6 -27.95 -4.35 -22.66
C ILE A 6 -28.16 -3.70 -21.29
N ALA A 7 -29.40 -3.64 -20.79
CA ALA A 7 -29.67 -3.13 -19.45
C ALA A 7 -28.99 -3.97 -18.35
N PHE A 8 -28.99 -5.30 -18.49
CA PHE A 8 -28.35 -6.21 -17.53
C PHE A 8 -26.82 -6.11 -17.54
N ILE A 9 -26.20 -6.01 -18.73
CA ILE A 9 -24.75 -5.79 -18.90
C ILE A 9 -24.36 -4.41 -18.36
N SER A 10 -25.15 -3.37 -18.63
CA SER A 10 -24.91 -2.03 -18.08
C SER A 10 -25.06 -1.99 -16.56
N LEU A 11 -26.04 -2.71 -15.98
CA LEU A 11 -26.20 -2.85 -14.53
C LEU A 11 -25.01 -3.61 -13.91
N LEU A 12 -24.50 -4.63 -14.60
CA LEU A 12 -23.30 -5.38 -14.23
C LEU A 12 -22.03 -4.52 -14.31
N MET A 13 -21.88 -3.65 -15.31
CA MET A 13 -20.77 -2.69 -15.41
C MET A 13 -20.89 -1.55 -14.37
N LEU A 14 -22.11 -1.13 -14.04
CA LEU A 14 -22.37 -0.22 -12.91
C LEU A 14 -22.03 -0.89 -11.57
N ALA A 15 -22.34 -2.18 -11.40
CA ALA A 15 -21.92 -2.95 -10.24
C ALA A 15 -20.39 -3.18 -10.19
N GLN A 16 -19.72 -3.35 -11.34
CA GLN A 16 -18.25 -3.39 -11.47
C GLN A 16 -17.61 -2.08 -11.00
N THR A 17 -18.16 -0.93 -11.40
CA THR A 17 -17.60 0.37 -11.00
C THR A 17 -17.91 0.74 -9.55
N ALA A 18 -19.07 0.31 -9.01
CA ALA A 18 -19.43 0.51 -7.62
C ALA A 18 -18.68 -0.44 -6.65
N GLY A 19 -18.49 -1.71 -7.03
CA GLY A 19 -17.77 -2.71 -6.23
C GLY A 19 -16.23 -2.61 -6.30
N CYS A 20 -15.66 -2.14 -7.42
CA CYS A 20 -14.21 -1.87 -7.50
C CYS A 20 -13.79 -0.62 -6.72
N ARG A 21 -14.67 0.38 -6.58
CA ARG A 21 -14.34 1.62 -5.85
C ARG A 21 -14.35 1.44 -4.32
N THR A 22 -15.12 0.50 -3.78
CA THR A 22 -15.22 0.32 -2.32
C THR A 22 -14.18 -0.65 -1.74
N ASN A 23 -13.49 -1.45 -2.57
CA ASN A 23 -12.55 -2.48 -2.11
C ASN A 23 -11.04 -2.18 -2.32
N SER A 24 -10.66 -1.00 -2.83
CA SER A 24 -9.27 -0.73 -3.29
C SER A 24 -8.48 0.33 -2.51
N LEU A 25 -9.00 0.85 -1.39
CA LEU A 25 -8.33 1.93 -0.64
C LEU A 25 -6.97 1.50 -0.05
N THR A 26 -5.91 2.23 -0.40
CA THR A 26 -4.57 2.12 0.18
C THR A 26 -4.49 2.81 1.54
N ALA A 27 -3.37 2.65 2.25
CA ALA A 27 -3.14 3.37 3.50
C ALA A 27 -3.16 4.91 3.32
N GLY A 28 -2.65 5.41 2.18
CA GLY A 28 -2.72 6.83 1.82
C GLY A 28 -4.15 7.28 1.52
N ASP A 29 -4.96 6.44 0.86
CA ASP A 29 -6.36 6.77 0.59
C ASP A 29 -7.17 6.83 1.90
N TRP A 30 -6.93 5.91 2.83
CA TRP A 30 -7.51 5.98 4.18
C TRP A 30 -7.10 7.27 4.89
N PHE A 31 -5.82 7.65 4.82
CA PHE A 31 -5.39 8.91 5.41
C PHE A 31 -6.08 10.13 4.78
N ALA A 32 -6.19 10.17 3.45
CA ALA A 32 -6.88 11.24 2.73
C ALA A 32 -8.36 11.35 3.12
N LEU A 33 -9.07 10.22 3.22
CA LEU A 33 -10.45 10.18 3.71
C LEU A 33 -10.56 10.66 5.16
N GLY A 34 -9.56 10.36 5.99
CA GLY A 34 -9.44 10.90 7.35
C GLY A 34 -9.33 12.41 7.35
N ILE A 35 -8.45 12.98 6.52
CA ILE A 35 -8.26 14.43 6.35
C ILE A 35 -9.56 15.11 5.89
N GLU A 36 -10.21 14.56 4.86
CA GLU A 36 -11.49 15.07 4.34
C GLU A 36 -12.56 15.08 5.46
N SER A 37 -12.68 13.97 6.16
CA SER A 37 -13.63 13.77 7.26
C SER A 37 -13.47 14.81 8.36
N VAL A 38 -12.22 15.11 8.77
CA VAL A 38 -11.98 16.11 9.81
C VAL A 38 -12.04 17.55 9.31
N ASN A 39 -11.91 17.77 7.99
CA ASN A 39 -12.03 19.10 7.38
C ASN A 39 -13.49 19.54 7.22
N CYS A 40 -14.43 18.60 7.12
CA CYS A 40 -15.88 18.85 7.15
C CYS A 40 -16.38 19.22 8.56
N SER A 41 -16.04 20.42 9.05
CA SER A 41 -16.25 20.89 10.43
C SER A 41 -17.69 20.84 10.97
N ASN A 42 -18.70 20.80 10.11
CA ASN A 42 -20.10 20.94 10.52
C ASN A 42 -20.83 19.61 10.72
N ASP A 43 -20.17 18.47 10.48
CA ASP A 43 -20.76 17.15 10.60
C ASP A 43 -19.99 16.30 11.62
N ALA A 44 -20.54 16.21 12.83
CA ALA A 44 -19.98 15.41 13.92
C ALA A 44 -19.82 13.93 13.53
N LYS A 45 -20.68 13.42 12.64
CA LYS A 45 -20.58 12.03 12.14
C LYS A 45 -19.36 11.87 11.24
N ASN A 46 -19.09 12.84 10.37
CA ASN A 46 -17.90 12.79 9.52
C ASN A 46 -16.63 12.92 10.35
N PHE A 47 -16.58 13.84 11.31
CA PHE A 47 -15.43 13.95 12.22
C PHE A 47 -15.13 12.63 12.95
N ALA A 48 -16.17 11.97 13.50
CA ALA A 48 -16.02 10.67 14.16
C ALA A 48 -15.51 9.56 13.22
N ASN A 49 -15.90 9.59 11.94
CA ASN A 49 -15.40 8.65 10.94
C ASN A 49 -13.91 8.89 10.61
N GLY A 50 -13.43 10.14 10.72
CA GLY A 50 -12.04 10.50 10.45
C GLY A 50 -11.03 9.69 11.27
N ALA A 51 -11.30 9.53 12.57
CA ALA A 51 -10.47 8.72 13.47
C ALA A 51 -10.40 7.25 13.02
N GLN A 52 -11.52 6.68 12.53
CA GLN A 52 -11.53 5.30 12.04
C GLN A 52 -10.67 5.12 10.79
N TYR A 53 -10.65 6.12 9.90
CA TYR A 53 -9.81 6.08 8.71
C TYR A 53 -8.33 6.26 9.05
N PHE A 54 -7.97 7.16 9.97
CA PHE A 54 -6.61 7.27 10.46
C PHE A 54 -6.14 5.98 11.15
N GLU A 55 -6.99 5.34 11.95
CA GLU A 55 -6.64 4.06 12.59
C GLU A 55 -6.36 2.97 11.55
N LYS A 56 -7.17 2.87 10.49
CA LYS A 56 -6.89 1.96 9.37
C LYS A 56 -5.56 2.28 8.71
N ALA A 57 -5.27 3.55 8.42
CA ALA A 57 -4.00 3.95 7.83
C ALA A 57 -2.79 3.63 8.74
N LYS A 58 -2.92 3.90 10.05
CA LYS A 58 -1.91 3.57 11.07
C LYS A 58 -1.63 2.07 11.15
N ASN A 59 -2.67 1.24 11.11
CA ASN A 59 -2.53 -0.23 11.11
C ASN A 59 -1.81 -0.77 9.86
N ASN A 60 -1.66 0.05 8.82
CA ASN A 60 -0.82 -0.23 7.64
C ASN A 60 0.52 0.52 7.66
N TYR A 61 0.95 1.00 8.83
CA TYR A 61 2.25 1.65 9.04
C TYR A 61 2.43 2.87 8.13
N PHE A 62 1.34 3.62 7.94
CA PHE A 62 1.35 4.93 7.31
C PHE A 62 1.85 5.95 8.33
N VAL A 63 3.09 6.42 8.17
CA VAL A 63 3.78 7.28 9.14
C VAL A 63 2.95 8.51 9.51
N PRO A 64 2.31 9.21 8.56
CA PRO A 64 1.49 10.36 8.92
C PRO A 64 0.27 10.01 9.78
N ALA A 65 -0.33 8.83 9.58
CA ALA A 65 -1.49 8.40 10.36
C ALA A 65 -1.10 7.99 11.79
N GLU A 66 0.06 7.36 11.94
CA GLU A 66 0.64 7.05 13.25
C GLU A 66 0.83 8.34 14.07
N PHE A 67 1.43 9.37 13.46
CA PHE A 67 1.53 10.68 14.10
C PHE A 67 0.16 11.20 14.52
N VAL A 68 -0.81 11.26 13.59
CA VAL A 68 -2.15 11.80 13.88
C VAL A 68 -2.83 11.07 15.04
N MET A 69 -2.83 9.75 15.04
CA MET A 69 -3.49 8.98 16.10
C MET A 69 -2.80 9.15 17.45
N ASP A 70 -1.46 9.14 17.48
CA ASP A 70 -0.71 9.19 18.73
C ASP A 70 -0.63 10.60 19.32
N ASN A 71 -0.79 11.63 18.50
CA ASN A 71 -0.54 13.02 18.88
C ASN A 71 -1.81 13.88 18.89
N PHE A 72 -2.77 13.65 17.99
CA PHE A 72 -4.02 14.40 17.97
C PHE A 72 -5.17 13.66 18.65
N TYR A 73 -5.21 12.33 18.61
CA TYR A 73 -6.35 11.57 19.15
C TYR A 73 -6.07 10.86 20.47
N SER A 74 -4.81 10.53 20.78
CA SER A 74 -4.42 9.87 22.02
C SER A 74 -4.23 10.86 23.19
N ASN A 75 -4.62 10.44 24.40
CA ASN A 75 -4.31 11.13 25.64
C ASN A 75 -2.91 10.80 26.18
N ASN A 76 -2.21 9.82 25.61
CA ASN A 76 -0.99 9.27 26.20
C ASN A 76 0.20 10.24 26.16
N SER A 77 0.11 11.30 25.35
CA SER A 77 1.16 12.29 25.15
C SER A 77 1.07 13.48 26.13
N SER A 78 0.14 13.46 27.10
CA SER A 78 -0.28 14.66 27.84
C SER A 78 0.73 15.22 28.85
N ASP A 79 1.63 14.38 29.39
CA ASP A 79 2.36 14.74 30.61
C ASP A 79 3.56 15.66 30.35
N TYR A 80 4.05 15.72 29.11
CA TYR A 80 5.19 16.54 28.69
C TYR A 80 4.80 17.67 27.74
N LEU A 81 3.51 17.84 27.47
CA LEU A 81 3.03 18.90 26.59
C LEU A 81 2.93 20.23 27.32
N ASN A 82 3.32 21.29 26.63
CA ASN A 82 3.00 22.65 27.01
C ASN A 82 1.47 22.75 27.22
N PRO A 83 1.00 23.41 28.31
CA PRO A 83 -0.43 23.48 28.63
C PRO A 83 -1.32 24.03 27.52
N GLU A 84 -0.84 25.04 26.78
CA GLU A 84 -1.61 25.64 25.68
C GLU A 84 -1.65 24.70 24.47
N VAL A 85 -0.56 23.98 24.18
CA VAL A 85 -0.55 22.94 23.15
C VAL A 85 -1.50 21.80 23.52
N LYS A 86 -1.47 21.34 24.77
CA LYS A 86 -2.38 20.31 25.27
C LYS A 86 -3.84 20.75 25.12
N ARG A 87 -4.18 21.96 25.59
CA ARG A 87 -5.51 22.55 25.46
C ARG A 87 -5.95 22.65 23.99
N ALA A 88 -5.04 23.05 23.11
CA ALA A 88 -5.31 23.15 21.69
C ALA A 88 -5.67 21.78 21.08
N LEU A 89 -4.95 20.71 21.46
CA LEU A 89 -5.24 19.35 21.01
C LEU A 89 -6.53 18.79 21.62
N GLU A 90 -6.87 19.17 22.85
CA GLU A 90 -8.16 18.84 23.48
C GLU A 90 -9.33 19.46 22.69
N CYS A 91 -9.23 20.75 22.36
CA CYS A 91 -10.23 21.41 21.50
C CYS A 91 -10.37 20.69 20.15
N LEU A 92 -9.27 20.33 19.50
CA LEU A 92 -9.32 19.62 18.20
C LEU A 92 -10.01 18.25 18.32
N ARG A 93 -9.80 17.50 19.40
CA ARG A 93 -10.46 16.21 19.66
C ARG A 93 -11.97 16.33 19.81
N GLU A 94 -12.42 17.45 20.34
CA GLU A 94 -13.85 17.77 20.49
C GLU A 94 -14.45 18.38 19.22
N ASN A 95 -13.73 18.34 18.09
CA ASN A 95 -14.08 19.00 16.83
C ASN A 95 -14.25 20.53 16.98
N ASP A 96 -13.59 21.15 17.96
CA ASP A 96 -13.51 22.61 18.10
C ASP A 96 -12.29 23.16 17.36
N ARG A 97 -12.56 23.86 16.25
CA ARG A 97 -11.56 24.52 15.39
C ARG A 97 -10.71 25.57 16.12
N LYS A 98 -11.15 26.08 17.28
CA LYS A 98 -10.32 26.99 18.08
C LYS A 98 -8.97 26.37 18.44
N GLY A 99 -8.90 25.05 18.58
CA GLY A 99 -7.64 24.36 18.83
C GLY A 99 -6.59 24.61 17.74
N LEU A 100 -7.01 24.71 16.48
CA LEU A 100 -6.07 25.03 15.40
C LEU A 100 -5.55 26.46 15.50
N SER A 101 -6.41 27.42 15.86
CA SER A 101 -6.01 28.82 16.08
C SER A 101 -5.03 28.95 17.24
N LEU A 102 -5.21 28.17 18.31
CA LEU A 102 -4.30 28.11 19.44
C LEU A 102 -2.94 27.53 19.03
N LEU A 103 -2.92 26.39 18.32
CA LEU A 103 -1.68 25.81 17.79
C LEU A 103 -0.92 26.79 16.90
N LYS A 104 -1.64 27.50 16.02
CA LYS A 104 -1.05 28.51 15.16
C LYS A 104 -0.37 29.62 15.98
N ALA A 105 -1.09 30.19 16.94
CA ALA A 105 -0.57 31.29 17.76
C ALA A 105 0.69 30.88 18.54
N GLU A 106 0.67 29.68 19.15
CA GLU A 106 1.82 29.13 19.86
C GLU A 106 3.01 28.86 18.93
N ALA A 107 2.76 28.31 17.73
CA ALA A 107 3.80 28.04 16.75
C ALA A 107 4.47 29.34 16.26
N GLU A 108 3.68 30.38 16.02
CA GLU A 108 4.14 31.73 15.65
C GLU A 108 4.90 32.41 16.80
N ALA A 109 4.55 32.11 18.05
CA ALA A 109 5.27 32.55 19.24
C ALA A 109 6.59 31.77 19.50
N GLY A 110 6.93 30.77 18.68
CA GLY A 110 8.18 30.01 18.79
C GLY A 110 8.10 28.77 19.67
N ASN A 111 6.90 28.35 20.09
CA ASN A 111 6.72 27.11 20.85
C ASN A 111 7.02 25.90 19.97
N ALA A 112 8.15 25.23 20.21
CA ALA A 112 8.63 24.14 19.36
C ALA A 112 7.66 22.95 19.28
N GLN A 113 6.91 22.65 20.34
CA GLN A 113 5.88 21.61 20.28
C GLN A 113 4.73 22.06 19.36
N ALA A 114 4.23 23.28 19.53
CA ALA A 114 3.20 23.82 18.63
C ALA A 114 3.66 23.83 17.16
N GLN A 115 4.94 24.15 16.89
CA GLN A 115 5.52 24.09 15.55
C GLN A 115 5.47 22.67 14.96
N LEU A 116 5.70 21.62 15.77
CA LEU A 116 5.53 20.24 15.33
C LEU A 116 4.06 19.98 14.90
N TYR A 117 3.10 20.24 15.77
CA TYR A 117 1.68 19.95 15.50
C TYR A 117 1.11 20.82 14.36
N TYR A 118 1.36 22.12 14.40
CA TYR A 118 0.87 23.06 13.40
C TYR A 118 1.57 22.87 12.05
N GLY A 119 2.88 22.61 12.05
CA GLY A 119 3.63 22.29 10.84
C GLY A 119 3.10 21.03 10.16
N PHE A 120 2.81 19.99 10.94
CA PHE A 120 2.19 18.77 10.44
C PHE A 120 0.78 19.03 9.88
N ALA A 121 -0.04 19.81 10.59
CA ALA A 121 -1.37 20.20 10.15
C ALA A 121 -1.34 20.97 8.82
N LEU A 122 -0.43 21.93 8.67
CA LEU A 122 -0.22 22.70 7.45
C LEU A 122 0.21 21.82 6.27
N TYR A 123 1.16 20.90 6.51
CA TYR A 123 1.72 20.06 5.46
C TYR A 123 0.69 19.05 4.94
N TYR A 124 0.00 18.34 5.84
CA TYR A 124 -0.93 17.27 5.46
C TYR A 124 -2.37 17.75 5.25
N GLY A 125 -2.70 18.97 5.66
CA GLY A 125 -4.04 19.55 5.58
C GLY A 125 -4.97 19.11 6.71
N LEU A 126 -4.43 18.74 7.87
CA LEU A 126 -5.22 18.30 9.01
C LEU A 126 -5.93 19.50 9.63
N PHE A 127 -7.27 19.51 9.59
CA PHE A 127 -8.10 20.64 10.03
C PHE A 127 -7.91 21.93 9.21
N ILE A 128 -7.14 21.89 8.12
CA ILE A 128 -6.78 23.00 7.24
C ILE A 128 -7.16 22.62 5.79
N PRO A 129 -8.16 23.27 5.18
CA PRO A 129 -8.55 22.99 3.79
C PRO A 129 -7.46 23.32 2.76
N GLU A 130 -6.68 24.38 3.01
CA GLU A 130 -5.63 24.87 2.11
C GLU A 130 -4.24 24.53 2.67
N LYS A 131 -3.61 23.50 2.11
CA LYS A 131 -2.28 23.04 2.53
C LYS A 131 -1.21 24.08 2.23
N ASP A 132 -0.22 24.16 3.11
CA ASP A 132 1.01 24.93 2.89
C ASP A 132 2.21 24.02 3.22
N HIS A 133 2.69 23.31 2.20
CA HIS A 133 3.78 22.35 2.34
C HIS A 133 5.09 23.04 2.75
N GLU A 134 5.36 24.24 2.25
CA GLU A 134 6.62 24.95 2.52
C GLU A 134 6.67 25.41 3.98
N ARG A 135 5.62 26.09 4.46
CA ARG A 135 5.55 26.51 5.87
C ARG A 135 5.44 25.31 6.79
N GLY A 136 4.66 24.31 6.41
CA GLY A 136 4.54 23.07 7.18
C GLY A 136 5.90 22.42 7.42
N LEU A 137 6.68 22.24 6.35
CA LEU A 137 8.02 21.66 6.42
C LEU A 137 9.00 22.54 7.21
N LYS A 138 8.90 23.88 7.08
CA LYS A 138 9.71 24.82 7.86
C LYS A 138 9.46 24.69 9.36
N TYR A 139 8.20 24.63 9.79
CA TYR A 139 7.86 24.46 11.21
C TYR A 139 8.28 23.08 11.74
N LEU A 140 8.12 22.01 10.96
CA LEU A 140 8.62 20.68 11.32
C LEU A 140 10.14 20.70 11.53
N LYS A 141 10.88 21.37 10.66
CA LYS A 141 12.32 21.53 10.81
C LYS A 141 12.68 22.28 12.09
N GLN A 142 12.00 23.38 12.39
CA GLN A 142 12.24 24.17 13.60
C GLN A 142 11.99 23.34 14.88
N ALA A 143 10.94 22.52 14.89
CA ALA A 143 10.67 21.60 16.00
C ALA A 143 11.77 20.52 16.13
N ALA A 144 12.24 19.98 15.01
CA ALA A 144 13.33 19.01 14.95
C ALA A 144 14.66 19.59 15.48
N ASP A 145 15.00 20.80 15.04
CA ASP A 145 16.19 21.54 15.48
C ASP A 145 16.14 21.83 16.98
N SER A 146 14.96 22.19 17.49
CA SER A 146 14.71 22.46 18.92
C SER A 146 14.71 21.20 19.80
N GLY A 147 14.80 20.01 19.21
CA GLY A 147 14.93 18.75 19.94
C GLY A 147 13.63 18.23 20.54
N VAL A 148 12.47 18.67 20.03
CA VAL A 148 11.17 18.09 20.39
C VAL A 148 11.20 16.58 20.13
N PRO A 149 10.73 15.73 21.06
CA PRO A 149 10.74 14.28 20.88
C PRO A 149 10.11 13.86 19.54
N TYR A 150 10.82 13.01 18.79
CA TYR A 150 10.40 12.45 17.50
C TYR A 150 10.20 13.46 16.35
N ALA A 151 10.32 14.76 16.59
CA ALA A 151 10.17 15.77 15.54
C ALA A 151 11.22 15.63 14.43
N SER A 152 12.42 15.13 14.77
CA SER A 152 13.49 14.89 13.79
C SER A 152 13.11 13.76 12.83
N PHE A 153 12.54 12.66 13.33
CA PHE A 153 11.98 11.60 12.52
C PHE A 153 10.86 12.10 11.60
N TYR A 154 9.86 12.81 12.13
CA TYR A 154 8.73 13.27 11.30
C TYR A 154 9.16 14.31 10.26
N TYR A 155 10.05 15.25 10.62
CA TYR A 155 10.65 16.16 9.64
C TYR A 155 11.34 15.39 8.52
N ALA A 156 12.19 14.41 8.86
CA ALA A 156 12.90 13.61 7.87
C ALA A 156 11.93 12.87 6.94
N CYS A 157 10.96 12.12 7.48
CA CYS A 157 9.97 11.40 6.69
C CYS A 157 9.17 12.32 5.77
N THR A 158 8.72 13.48 6.28
CA THR A 158 7.98 14.46 5.49
C THR A 158 8.85 15.11 4.42
N ALA A 159 10.10 15.47 4.71
CA ALA A 159 11.04 16.12 3.77
C ALA A 159 11.34 15.28 2.53
N ILE A 160 11.40 13.96 2.69
CA ILE A 160 11.57 13.02 1.58
C ILE A 160 10.26 12.36 1.15
N THR A 161 9.10 12.93 1.52
CA THR A 161 7.76 12.48 1.11
C THR A 161 7.52 10.98 1.34
N ILE A 162 8.05 10.44 2.43
CA ILE A 162 7.76 9.07 2.82
C ILE A 162 6.43 9.06 3.53
N GLU A 163 5.45 8.49 2.85
CA GLU A 163 4.12 8.34 3.40
C GLU A 163 3.93 6.95 4.04
N SER A 164 4.68 5.93 3.58
CA SER A 164 4.65 4.57 4.11
C SER A 164 6.05 3.94 4.10
N PHE A 165 6.38 3.18 5.15
CA PHE A 165 7.58 2.32 5.20
C PHE A 165 7.65 1.31 4.06
N TYR A 166 6.51 0.95 3.47
CA TYR A 166 6.45 0.01 2.37
C TYR A 166 6.65 0.67 1.00
N TYR A 167 6.34 1.97 0.88
CA TYR A 167 6.43 2.74 -0.35
C TYR A 167 7.39 3.91 -0.20
N MET A 168 8.68 3.60 -0.36
CA MET A 168 9.74 4.59 -0.35
C MET A 168 9.85 5.30 -1.71
N PRO A 169 9.81 6.64 -1.77
CA PRO A 169 10.12 7.36 -3.00
C PRO A 169 11.54 7.04 -3.47
N ASN A 170 11.81 7.19 -4.77
CA ASN A 170 13.14 6.97 -5.31
C ASN A 170 14.08 8.12 -4.93
N ILE A 171 14.50 8.15 -3.67
CA ILE A 171 15.43 9.14 -3.13
C ILE A 171 16.85 9.01 -3.70
N ILE A 172 17.19 7.88 -4.33
CA ILE A 172 18.52 7.63 -4.90
C ILE A 172 18.81 8.62 -6.04
N SER A 173 17.77 9.10 -6.72
CA SER A 173 17.91 10.10 -7.79
C SER A 173 18.31 11.49 -7.28
N ASN A 174 18.33 11.72 -5.97
CA ASN A 174 18.77 12.98 -5.38
C ASN A 174 19.59 12.73 -4.08
N PRO A 175 20.90 12.48 -4.21
CA PRO A 175 21.76 12.18 -3.07
C PRO A 175 21.86 13.28 -2.01
N GLN A 176 21.66 14.54 -2.40
CA GLN A 176 21.68 15.65 -1.46
C GLN A 176 20.55 15.51 -0.42
N ARG A 177 19.34 15.16 -0.89
CA ARG A 177 18.19 14.94 0.01
C ARG A 177 18.45 13.84 1.04
N TYR A 178 19.25 12.84 0.67
CA TYR A 178 19.66 11.78 1.59
C TYR A 178 20.58 12.31 2.70
N ASN A 179 21.62 13.06 2.32
CA ASN A 179 22.56 13.67 3.26
C ASN A 179 21.89 14.65 4.22
N ASP A 180 20.85 15.36 3.76
CA ASP A 180 20.14 16.33 4.57
C ASP A 180 19.27 15.69 5.68
N ILE A 181 18.71 14.50 5.45
CA ILE A 181 17.73 13.87 6.37
C ILE A 181 18.30 12.76 7.27
N VAL A 182 19.39 12.09 6.86
CA VAL A 182 20.03 11.04 7.67
C VAL A 182 20.45 11.53 9.06
N PRO A 183 21.05 12.72 9.25
CA PRO A 183 21.38 13.23 10.58
C PRO A 183 20.17 13.35 11.52
N TYR A 184 19.00 13.72 11.00
CA TYR A 184 17.77 13.83 11.78
C TYR A 184 17.23 12.45 12.17
N LEU A 185 17.29 11.48 11.26
CA LEU A 185 16.90 10.10 11.58
C LEU A 185 17.83 9.46 12.61
N LEU A 186 19.14 9.71 12.51
CA LEU A 186 20.13 9.25 13.50
C LEU A 186 19.84 9.79 14.89
N LYS A 187 19.40 11.05 15.03
CA LYS A 187 19.08 11.68 16.31
C LYS A 187 18.02 10.90 17.10
N ASP A 188 16.98 10.40 16.43
CA ASP A 188 15.92 9.62 17.08
C ASP A 188 16.23 8.12 17.11
N ALA A 189 16.92 7.59 16.09
CA ALA A 189 17.35 6.19 16.08
C ALA A 189 18.32 5.86 17.23
N ASN A 190 19.26 6.78 17.53
CA ASN A 190 20.22 6.64 18.63
C ASN A 190 19.56 6.73 20.01
N LYS A 191 18.35 7.29 20.11
CA LYS A 191 17.52 7.26 21.33
C LYS A 191 16.70 5.99 21.48
N GLY A 192 16.83 5.05 20.55
CA GLY A 192 16.07 3.80 20.58
C GLY A 192 14.75 3.85 19.81
N TYR A 193 14.44 4.91 19.06
CA TYR A 193 13.14 4.99 18.38
C TYR A 193 13.07 4.00 17.20
N ALA A 194 12.37 2.89 17.40
CA ALA A 194 12.31 1.77 16.45
C ALA A 194 11.90 2.17 15.02
N PRO A 195 10.91 3.07 14.80
CA PRO A 195 10.57 3.56 13.46
C PRO A 195 11.72 4.29 12.77
N ALA A 196 12.49 5.12 13.48
CA ALA A 196 13.65 5.81 12.91
C ALA A 196 14.78 4.83 12.57
N GLN A 197 15.03 3.84 13.42
CA GLN A 197 15.99 2.77 13.14
C GLN A 197 15.57 1.95 11.91
N CYS A 198 14.30 1.56 11.80
CA CYS A 198 13.79 0.87 10.61
C CYS A 198 13.99 1.72 9.36
N MET A 199 13.71 3.02 9.44
CA MET A 199 13.86 3.94 8.32
C MET A 199 15.31 4.03 7.87
N LEU A 200 16.27 4.22 8.79
CA LEU A 200 17.70 4.22 8.48
C LEU A 200 18.15 2.91 7.86
N GLY A 201 17.69 1.79 8.40
CA GLY A 201 17.98 0.46 7.87
C GLY A 201 17.54 0.30 6.42
N GLN A 202 16.31 0.71 6.10
CA GLN A 202 15.76 0.72 4.75
C GLN A 202 16.51 1.66 3.81
N LEU A 203 16.84 2.86 4.30
CA LEU A 203 17.61 3.86 3.58
C LEU A 203 18.99 3.34 3.19
N PHE A 204 19.74 2.77 4.15
CA PHE A 204 21.03 2.16 3.91
C PHE A 204 20.93 0.97 2.97
N TYR A 205 19.94 0.10 3.11
CA TYR A 205 19.75 -1.04 2.20
C TYR A 205 19.53 -0.59 0.75
N LYS A 206 18.69 0.44 0.57
CA LYS A 206 18.41 1.00 -0.75
C LYS A 206 19.65 1.64 -1.39
N TYR A 207 20.46 2.33 -0.59
CA TYR A 207 21.73 2.91 -1.03
C TYR A 207 22.81 1.85 -1.28
N ASP A 208 22.87 0.81 -0.46
CA ASP A 208 23.80 -0.31 -0.61
C ASP A 208 23.58 -1.08 -1.91
N ASN A 209 22.34 -1.36 -2.28
CA ASN A 209 22.04 -1.98 -3.57
C ASN A 209 22.49 -1.13 -4.77
N TYR A 210 22.73 0.17 -4.56
CA TYR A 210 23.22 1.09 -5.59
C TYR A 210 24.75 1.26 -5.56
N ASN A 211 25.37 1.34 -4.37
CA ASN A 211 26.79 1.70 -4.19
C ASN A 211 27.64 0.65 -3.44
N GLY A 212 27.06 -0.41 -2.88
CA GLY A 212 27.75 -1.54 -2.21
C GLY A 212 28.42 -1.29 -0.86
N CYS A 213 28.22 -0.12 -0.24
CA CYS A 213 29.00 0.32 0.94
C CYS A 213 28.23 0.35 2.27
N PHE A 214 26.91 0.16 2.29
CA PHE A 214 26.05 0.43 3.45
C PHE A 214 25.40 -0.80 4.08
N LYS A 215 25.74 -2.01 3.61
CA LYS A 215 25.16 -3.27 4.09
C LYS A 215 25.18 -3.44 5.61
N LYS A 216 26.32 -3.19 6.25
CA LYS A 216 26.45 -3.32 7.72
C LYS A 216 25.55 -2.33 8.46
N GLY A 217 25.44 -1.10 7.96
CA GLY A 217 24.54 -0.09 8.52
C GLY A 217 23.08 -0.52 8.41
N ALA A 218 22.68 -1.02 7.22
CA ALA A 218 21.35 -1.56 6.99
C ALA A 218 21.00 -2.69 7.97
N GLU A 219 21.89 -3.68 8.09
CA GLU A 219 21.72 -4.83 8.99
C GLU A 219 21.66 -4.41 10.46
N TYR A 220 22.52 -3.47 10.89
CA TYR A 220 22.55 -2.98 12.26
C TYR A 220 21.24 -2.31 12.65
N TYR A 221 20.79 -1.30 11.89
CA TYR A 221 19.59 -0.53 12.22
C TYR A 221 18.30 -1.34 12.07
N LEU A 222 18.20 -2.21 11.05
CA LEU A 222 17.09 -3.17 10.95
C LEU A 222 17.12 -4.17 12.11
N GLY A 223 18.30 -4.60 12.55
CA GLY A 223 18.50 -5.53 13.66
C GLY A 223 17.93 -5.01 14.97
N ILE A 224 18.38 -3.82 15.40
CA ILE A 224 17.96 -3.21 16.68
C ILE A 224 16.48 -2.78 16.67
N SER A 225 15.93 -2.43 15.50
CA SER A 225 14.49 -2.16 15.35
C SER A 225 13.65 -3.44 15.43
N ALA A 226 14.12 -4.52 14.80
CA ALA A 226 13.47 -5.83 14.86
C ALA A 226 13.52 -6.46 16.26
N GLU A 227 14.59 -6.23 17.04
CA GLU A 227 14.70 -6.66 18.44
C GLU A 227 13.63 -6.03 19.34
N GLN A 228 13.15 -4.84 18.98
CA GLN A 228 12.02 -4.17 19.63
C GLN A 228 10.66 -4.67 19.13
N ASN A 229 10.64 -5.73 18.32
CA ASN A 229 9.45 -6.27 17.66
C ASN A 229 8.74 -5.26 16.74
N TYR A 230 9.47 -4.31 16.14
CA TYR A 230 8.89 -3.39 15.17
C TYR A 230 8.54 -4.15 13.87
N PRO A 231 7.25 -4.29 13.48
CA PRO A 231 6.87 -5.23 12.42
C PRO A 231 7.42 -4.91 11.02
N PRO A 232 7.53 -3.64 10.59
CA PRO A 232 8.23 -3.31 9.36
C PRO A 232 9.70 -3.78 9.37
N ALA A 233 10.43 -3.60 10.47
CA ALA A 233 11.82 -4.04 10.57
C ALA A 233 11.95 -5.57 10.58
N LEU A 234 11.07 -6.27 11.30
CA LEU A 234 11.00 -7.73 11.26
C LEU A 234 10.78 -8.24 9.83
N TYR A 235 9.81 -7.67 9.12
CA TYR A 235 9.55 -8.02 7.73
C TYR A 235 10.77 -7.78 6.84
N MET A 236 11.37 -6.59 6.91
CA MET A 236 12.57 -6.26 6.13
C MET A 236 13.74 -7.20 6.43
N LYS A 237 14.01 -7.49 7.71
CA LYS A 237 15.04 -8.44 8.12
C LYS A 237 14.80 -9.84 7.57
N GLY A 238 13.54 -10.25 7.44
CA GLY A 238 13.18 -11.50 6.77
C GLY A 238 13.58 -11.53 5.29
N TRP A 239 13.48 -10.42 4.58
CA TRP A 239 13.86 -10.32 3.16
C TRP A 239 15.35 -10.11 2.92
N THR A 240 16.08 -9.54 3.90
CA THR A 240 17.52 -9.30 3.80
C THR A 240 18.39 -10.39 4.43
N GLY A 241 17.81 -11.28 5.26
CA GLY A 241 18.51 -12.39 5.92
C GLY A 241 18.67 -13.65 5.06
N GLU A 242 19.42 -14.62 5.57
CA GLU A 242 19.57 -15.95 4.96
C GLU A 242 18.23 -16.68 4.85
N LEU A 243 18.05 -17.50 3.79
CA LEU A 243 16.78 -18.16 3.44
C LEU A 243 16.13 -18.92 4.62
N GLY A 244 16.92 -19.49 5.52
CA GLY A 244 16.44 -20.21 6.71
C GLY A 244 15.86 -19.31 7.81
N GLN A 245 16.25 -18.04 7.88
CA GLN A 245 15.76 -17.07 8.88
C GLN A 245 14.57 -16.25 8.37
N LYS A 246 14.41 -16.16 7.03
CA LYS A 246 13.34 -15.40 6.35
C LYS A 246 11.95 -15.70 6.90
N TYR A 247 11.58 -16.98 6.94
CA TYR A 247 10.23 -17.38 7.36
C TYR A 247 9.96 -17.01 8.82
N GLY A 248 10.93 -17.18 9.72
CA GLY A 248 10.77 -16.87 11.14
C GLY A 248 10.47 -15.39 11.40
N TYR A 249 11.21 -14.49 10.75
CA TYR A 249 11.00 -13.04 10.92
C TYR A 249 9.71 -12.55 10.27
N ILE A 250 9.40 -13.00 9.05
CA ILE A 250 8.14 -12.64 8.37
C ILE A 250 6.96 -13.20 9.17
N LYS A 251 7.05 -14.41 9.72
CA LYS A 251 5.99 -14.97 10.55
C LYS A 251 5.77 -14.14 11.81
N LYS A 252 6.84 -13.74 12.53
CA LYS A 252 6.72 -12.83 13.68
C LYS A 252 6.05 -11.51 13.31
N ALA A 253 6.39 -10.91 12.16
CA ALA A 253 5.73 -9.69 11.69
C ALA A 253 4.24 -9.94 11.37
N SER A 254 3.90 -11.09 10.78
CA SER A 254 2.52 -11.51 10.51
C SER A 254 1.72 -11.69 11.80
N ASP A 255 2.31 -12.32 12.83
CA ASP A 255 1.71 -12.51 14.15
C ASP A 255 1.45 -11.17 14.87
N LEU A 256 2.20 -10.12 14.50
CA LEU A 256 2.00 -8.74 14.93
C LEU A 256 1.06 -7.94 14.01
N ASN A 257 0.25 -8.64 13.20
CA ASN A 257 -0.74 -8.08 12.28
C ASN A 257 -0.17 -7.18 11.17
N PHE A 258 1.10 -7.37 10.78
CA PHE A 258 1.64 -6.63 9.64
C PHE A 258 1.10 -7.19 8.33
N ALA A 259 0.24 -6.44 7.65
CA ALA A 259 -0.48 -6.91 6.45
C ALA A 259 0.43 -7.45 5.33
N PRO A 260 1.58 -6.81 4.99
CA PRO A 260 2.52 -7.38 4.01
C PRO A 260 3.13 -8.72 4.42
N ALA A 261 3.36 -8.91 5.73
CA ALA A 261 3.83 -10.18 6.25
C ALA A 261 2.73 -11.26 6.23
N GLN A 262 1.50 -10.90 6.60
CA GLN A 262 0.33 -11.79 6.50
C GLN A 262 0.12 -12.28 5.07
N PHE A 263 0.23 -11.39 4.08
CA PHE A 263 0.20 -11.75 2.67
C PHE A 263 1.32 -12.74 2.32
N SER A 264 2.57 -12.44 2.71
CA SER A 264 3.73 -13.28 2.40
C SER A 264 3.65 -14.67 3.01
N ILE A 265 3.15 -14.79 4.25
CA ILE A 265 2.93 -16.08 4.90
C ILE A 265 1.75 -16.81 4.25
N GLY A 266 0.66 -16.09 3.95
CA GLY A 266 -0.51 -16.67 3.32
C GLY A 266 -0.23 -17.23 1.92
N ASP A 267 0.58 -16.53 1.12
CA ASP A 267 1.05 -16.99 -0.19
C ASP A 267 1.93 -18.23 -0.05
N HIS A 268 2.86 -18.24 0.91
CA HIS A 268 3.70 -19.39 1.19
C HIS A 268 2.89 -20.64 1.62
N LEU A 269 1.91 -20.48 2.52
CA LEU A 269 1.04 -21.57 2.95
C LEU A 269 0.17 -22.09 1.80
N SER A 270 -0.32 -21.19 0.95
CA SER A 270 -1.06 -21.55 -0.25
C SER A 270 -0.20 -22.36 -1.22
N GLY A 271 1.08 -22.01 -1.40
CA GLY A 271 2.01 -22.77 -2.23
C GLY A 271 2.32 -24.17 -1.70
N ASN A 272 2.25 -24.39 -0.38
CA ASN A 272 2.61 -25.64 0.28
C ASN A 272 1.40 -26.57 0.57
N GLY A 273 0.24 -26.31 -0.04
CA GLY A 273 -0.95 -27.16 0.10
C GLY A 273 -1.83 -26.85 1.32
N GLN A 274 -1.47 -25.85 2.15
CA GLN A 274 -2.30 -25.32 3.24
C GLN A 274 -3.19 -24.17 2.71
N HIS A 275 -3.94 -24.43 1.64
CA HIS A 275 -4.67 -23.41 0.89
C HIS A 275 -5.71 -22.64 1.73
N SER A 276 -6.47 -23.31 2.60
CA SER A 276 -7.51 -22.65 3.40
C SER A 276 -6.93 -21.65 4.41
N GLU A 277 -5.87 -22.04 5.11
CA GLU A 277 -5.16 -21.19 6.06
C GLU A 277 -4.46 -20.03 5.34
N GLY A 278 -3.81 -20.33 4.20
CA GLY A 278 -3.15 -19.32 3.37
C GLY A 278 -4.11 -18.25 2.86
N ILE A 279 -5.26 -18.65 2.32
CA ILE A 279 -6.28 -17.72 1.83
C ILE A 279 -6.87 -16.90 2.98
N GLY A 280 -7.11 -17.49 4.16
CA GLY A 280 -7.58 -16.75 5.33
C GLY A 280 -6.64 -15.61 5.73
N LEU A 281 -5.32 -15.84 5.70
CA LEU A 281 -4.33 -14.79 5.97
C LEU A 281 -4.29 -13.72 4.88
N ILE A 282 -4.40 -14.10 3.61
CA ILE A 282 -4.47 -13.16 2.49
C ILE A 282 -5.72 -12.28 2.59
N GLU A 283 -6.87 -12.84 2.98
CA GLU A 283 -8.09 -12.07 3.21
C GLU A 283 -7.94 -11.04 4.34
N ILE A 284 -7.28 -11.41 5.42
CA ILE A 284 -6.97 -10.49 6.53
C ILE A 284 -6.04 -9.37 6.03
N ALA A 285 -4.97 -9.70 5.31
CA ALA A 285 -4.05 -8.72 4.73
C ALA A 285 -4.77 -7.75 3.80
N ALA A 286 -5.66 -8.25 2.94
CA ALA A 286 -6.45 -7.44 2.01
C ALA A 286 -7.45 -6.53 2.73
N LYS A 287 -8.12 -7.02 3.78
CA LYS A 287 -9.00 -6.20 4.64
C LYS A 287 -8.23 -5.09 5.33
N ASN A 288 -7.00 -5.37 5.74
CA ASN A 288 -6.14 -4.37 6.35
C ASN A 288 -5.69 -3.33 5.32
N GLY A 289 -5.47 -3.68 4.06
CA GLY A 289 -5.16 -2.70 3.02
C GLY A 289 -3.97 -3.06 2.15
N ASP A 290 -3.41 -4.26 2.33
CA ASP A 290 -2.30 -4.74 1.52
C ASP A 290 -2.72 -4.87 0.05
N ILE A 291 -2.00 -4.15 -0.81
CA ILE A 291 -2.32 -4.05 -2.23
C ILE A 291 -2.08 -5.39 -2.94
N ASN A 292 -1.03 -6.12 -2.54
CA ASN A 292 -0.72 -7.41 -3.15
C ASN A 292 -1.74 -8.47 -2.77
N ALA A 293 -2.21 -8.47 -1.52
CA ALA A 293 -3.30 -9.34 -1.07
C ALA A 293 -4.61 -9.03 -1.79
N LYS A 294 -4.97 -7.75 -1.94
CA LYS A 294 -6.14 -7.34 -2.74
C LYS A 294 -6.03 -7.78 -4.19
N LYS A 295 -4.86 -7.56 -4.79
CA LYS A 295 -4.56 -8.01 -6.16
C LYS A 295 -4.68 -9.52 -6.27
N TYR A 296 -4.09 -10.27 -5.34
CA TYR A 296 -4.16 -11.73 -5.30
C TYR A 296 -5.60 -12.23 -5.23
N ILE A 297 -6.42 -11.66 -4.34
CA ILE A 297 -7.84 -12.02 -4.22
C ILE A 297 -8.57 -11.69 -5.52
N TRP A 298 -8.29 -10.52 -6.11
CA TRP A 298 -8.90 -10.13 -7.38
C TRP A 298 -8.54 -11.11 -8.51
N GLU A 299 -7.24 -11.40 -8.70
CA GLU A 299 -6.73 -12.35 -9.71
C GLU A 299 -7.28 -13.76 -9.52
N ASN A 300 -7.40 -14.22 -8.26
CA ASN A 300 -7.90 -15.56 -7.95
C ASN A 300 -9.42 -15.64 -7.84
N SER A 301 -10.12 -14.52 -7.81
CA SER A 301 -11.59 -14.47 -7.88
C SER A 301 -12.09 -14.86 -9.27
N PHE A 302 -13.36 -15.25 -9.35
CA PHE A 302 -14.06 -15.48 -10.62
C PHE A 302 -13.89 -14.32 -11.61
N TRP A 303 -13.87 -13.08 -11.10
CA TRP A 303 -13.80 -11.87 -11.92
C TRP A 303 -12.40 -11.57 -12.48
N GLY A 304 -11.34 -11.87 -11.74
CA GLY A 304 -9.96 -11.76 -12.25
C GLY A 304 -9.70 -12.74 -13.38
N LYS A 305 -10.06 -14.01 -13.17
CA LYS A 305 -9.95 -15.07 -14.18
C LYS A 305 -10.80 -14.79 -15.42
N ALA A 306 -12.01 -14.24 -15.26
CA ALA A 306 -12.87 -13.88 -16.38
C ALA A 306 -12.32 -12.72 -17.22
N ARG A 307 -11.66 -11.72 -16.59
CA ARG A 307 -11.02 -10.60 -17.30
C ARG A 307 -9.78 -11.02 -18.07
N GLU A 308 -8.92 -11.85 -17.48
CA GLU A 308 -7.72 -12.37 -18.14
C GLU A 308 -8.07 -13.22 -19.39
N VAL A 309 -9.14 -14.02 -19.30
CA VAL A 309 -9.69 -14.76 -20.45
C VAL A 309 -10.31 -13.80 -21.48
N GLY A 310 -10.99 -12.74 -21.02
CA GLY A 310 -11.56 -11.70 -21.88
C GLY A 310 -10.51 -10.90 -22.65
N ASP A 311 -9.42 -10.48 -22.00
CA ASP A 311 -8.33 -9.70 -22.62
C ASP A 311 -7.52 -10.55 -23.61
N ASN A 312 -7.31 -11.84 -23.32
CA ASN A 312 -6.72 -12.79 -24.26
C ASN A 312 -7.62 -13.07 -25.47
N LEU A 313 -8.95 -13.11 -25.28
CA LEU A 313 -9.90 -13.20 -26.39
C LEU A 313 -9.91 -11.90 -27.20
N VAL A 314 -9.93 -10.72 -26.57
CA VAL A 314 -9.86 -9.43 -27.27
C VAL A 314 -8.58 -9.30 -28.09
N ALA A 315 -7.42 -9.73 -27.59
CA ALA A 315 -6.17 -9.74 -28.34
C ALA A 315 -6.22 -10.65 -29.59
N ILE A 316 -6.97 -11.75 -29.55
CA ILE A 316 -7.21 -12.63 -30.71
C ILE A 316 -8.20 -12.00 -31.70
N PHE A 317 -9.12 -11.14 -31.24
CA PHE A 317 -10.20 -10.57 -32.04
C PHE A 317 -9.89 -9.23 -32.75
N ILE A 318 -8.75 -8.58 -32.46
CA ILE A 318 -8.34 -7.33 -33.18
C ILE A 318 -8.05 -7.59 -34.69
N GLY A 319 -8.05 -8.86 -35.14
CA GLY A 319 -7.90 -9.23 -36.54
C GLY A 319 -9.16 -9.65 -37.31
N LEU A 320 -10.36 -9.71 -36.73
CA LEU A 320 -11.54 -10.26 -37.41
C LEU A 320 -12.82 -9.40 -37.26
N PRO A 321 -13.57 -9.18 -38.35
CA PRO A 321 -14.73 -8.31 -38.35
C PRO A 321 -15.88 -8.90 -37.53
N ILE A 322 -16.54 -8.01 -36.81
CA ILE A 322 -17.62 -8.19 -35.84
C ILE A 322 -18.81 -8.95 -36.45
N TYR A 323 -18.82 -10.27 -36.36
CA TYR A 323 -20.02 -11.10 -36.52
C TYR A 323 -19.79 -12.43 -35.80
N ILE A 324 -20.37 -12.58 -34.60
CA ILE A 324 -20.89 -13.80 -33.96
C ILE A 324 -21.14 -13.42 -32.48
N VAL A 325 -22.32 -12.88 -32.21
CA VAL A 325 -22.82 -12.62 -30.86
C VAL A 325 -23.94 -13.60 -30.61
N THR A 326 -23.68 -14.70 -29.90
CA THR A 326 -24.68 -15.46 -29.11
C THR A 326 -24.13 -16.70 -28.35
N ALA A 327 -22.88 -17.14 -28.52
CA ALA A 327 -22.38 -18.38 -27.87
C ALA A 327 -21.24 -18.33 -26.81
N PRO A 328 -20.60 -17.21 -26.37
CA PRO A 328 -19.25 -17.36 -25.81
C PRO A 328 -19.14 -17.68 -24.32
N ILE A 329 -20.22 -17.64 -23.52
CA ILE A 329 -20.09 -17.77 -22.05
C ILE A 329 -20.40 -19.19 -21.55
N HIS A 330 -21.27 -19.92 -22.23
CA HIS A 330 -21.74 -21.22 -21.73
C HIS A 330 -20.80 -22.40 -21.99
N VAL A 331 -20.06 -22.37 -23.10
CA VAL A 331 -19.17 -23.47 -23.52
C VAL A 331 -17.90 -23.55 -22.66
N PRO A 332 -17.21 -22.43 -22.35
CA PRO A 332 -16.05 -22.46 -21.44
C PRO A 332 -16.45 -22.87 -20.00
N LEU A 333 -17.63 -22.44 -19.54
CA LEU A 333 -18.16 -22.73 -18.21
C LEU A 333 -18.43 -24.23 -18.01
N HIS A 334 -19.07 -24.89 -18.98
CA HIS A 334 -19.34 -26.34 -18.91
C HIS A 334 -18.05 -27.16 -18.97
N TYR A 335 -17.10 -26.77 -19.83
CA TYR A 335 -15.81 -27.46 -19.93
C TYR A 335 -14.99 -27.36 -18.63
N TYR A 336 -14.94 -26.17 -18.03
CA TYR A 336 -14.24 -25.94 -16.75
C TYR A 336 -14.90 -26.69 -15.59
N MET A 337 -16.23 -26.64 -15.47
CA MET A 337 -16.96 -27.33 -14.40
C MET A 337 -16.85 -28.86 -14.52
N HIS A 338 -16.88 -29.40 -15.74
CA HIS A 338 -16.69 -30.83 -15.99
C HIS A 338 -15.25 -31.28 -15.67
N LYS A 339 -14.23 -30.50 -16.05
CA LYS A 339 -12.82 -30.81 -15.74
C LYS A 339 -12.52 -30.81 -14.23
N HIS A 340 -13.26 -30.03 -13.44
CA HIS A 340 -13.05 -29.85 -12.01
C HIS A 340 -14.14 -30.50 -11.13
N GLY A 341 -14.97 -31.38 -11.69
CA GLY A 341 -15.93 -32.21 -10.93
C GLY A 341 -17.08 -31.43 -10.26
N MET A 342 -17.40 -30.23 -10.74
CA MET A 342 -18.45 -29.38 -10.15
C MET A 342 -19.82 -29.71 -10.74
N GLN A 343 -20.85 -29.81 -9.89
CA GLN A 343 -22.22 -30.13 -10.32
C GLN A 343 -22.89 -28.90 -10.96
N LEU A 344 -23.50 -29.09 -12.14
CA LEU A 344 -24.18 -28.03 -12.86
C LEU A 344 -25.53 -27.69 -12.20
N PRO A 345 -25.93 -26.41 -12.14
CA PRO A 345 -27.30 -26.05 -11.79
C PRO A 345 -28.27 -26.52 -12.89
N PRO A 346 -29.49 -26.95 -12.53
CA PRO A 346 -30.47 -27.39 -13.53
C PRO A 346 -30.85 -26.24 -14.46
N MET A 347 -30.88 -26.52 -15.77
CA MET A 347 -31.33 -25.55 -16.78
C MET A 347 -32.82 -25.20 -16.56
N PRO A 348 -33.21 -23.92 -16.71
CA PRO A 348 -34.62 -23.54 -16.81
C PRO A 348 -35.28 -24.23 -18.01
N ASP A 349 -36.52 -24.70 -17.85
CA ASP A 349 -37.24 -25.50 -18.86
C ASP A 349 -37.43 -24.82 -20.23
N GLU A 350 -37.21 -23.50 -20.32
CA GLU A 350 -37.29 -22.72 -21.56
C GLU A 350 -36.21 -23.07 -22.61
N TYR A 351 -35.15 -23.82 -22.25
CA TYR A 351 -34.05 -24.17 -23.15
C TYR A 351 -34.09 -25.60 -23.71
N LYS A 352 -35.17 -26.37 -23.43
CA LYS A 352 -35.24 -27.80 -23.78
C LYS A 352 -35.48 -28.13 -25.27
N ASN A 353 -35.70 -27.16 -26.17
CA ASN A 353 -36.07 -27.49 -27.55
C ASN A 353 -35.35 -26.64 -28.61
N LYS A 354 -34.21 -27.17 -29.11
CA LYS A 354 -33.88 -27.42 -30.53
C LYS A 354 -32.37 -27.37 -30.77
N GLN A 355 -31.80 -28.56 -30.96
CA GLN A 355 -30.88 -28.88 -32.06
C GLN A 355 -29.64 -27.98 -32.21
N LEU A 356 -28.70 -28.09 -31.29
CA LEU A 356 -27.33 -27.58 -31.45
C LEU A 356 -26.32 -28.49 -30.74
N LEU A 357 -26.33 -29.76 -31.14
CA LEU A 357 -25.20 -30.67 -30.94
C LEU A 357 -24.34 -30.57 -32.20
N LEU A 358 -23.38 -29.64 -32.21
CA LEU A 358 -22.26 -29.73 -33.14
C LEU A 358 -21.27 -30.73 -32.56
N ASP A 359 -20.96 -31.78 -33.32
CA ASP A 359 -20.02 -32.83 -32.95
C ASP A 359 -18.63 -32.24 -32.72
N LEU A 360 -18.22 -32.20 -31.45
CA LEU A 360 -16.94 -31.65 -30.97
C LEU A 360 -15.71 -32.31 -31.61
N THR A 361 -15.89 -33.49 -32.20
CA THR A 361 -14.85 -34.30 -32.85
C THR A 361 -14.36 -33.69 -34.18
N GLU A 362 -15.21 -32.95 -34.91
CA GLU A 362 -14.80 -32.27 -36.15
C GLU A 362 -14.02 -30.97 -35.87
N LEU A 363 -14.40 -30.24 -34.82
CA LEU A 363 -13.73 -29.00 -34.44
C LEU A 363 -12.28 -29.24 -34.00
N GLN A 364 -12.03 -30.36 -33.31
CA GLN A 364 -10.68 -30.75 -32.87
C GLN A 364 -9.75 -31.07 -34.05
N LYS A 365 -10.27 -31.72 -35.11
CA LYS A 365 -9.49 -32.04 -36.33
C LYS A 365 -9.05 -30.80 -37.11
N GLU A 366 -9.84 -29.72 -37.07
CA GLU A 366 -9.50 -28.45 -37.72
C GLU A 366 -8.45 -27.64 -36.93
N ILE A 367 -8.43 -27.76 -35.61
CA ILE A 367 -7.43 -27.12 -34.73
C ILE A 367 -6.06 -27.79 -34.89
N ASP A 368 -6.02 -29.13 -34.95
CA ASP A 368 -4.79 -29.90 -35.12
C ASP A 368 -4.17 -29.68 -36.52
N LYS A 369 -4.96 -29.30 -37.52
CA LYS A 369 -4.48 -28.96 -38.88
C LYS A 369 -3.77 -27.60 -38.97
N LYS A 370 -4.00 -26.69 -38.02
CA LYS A 370 -3.54 -25.28 -38.09
C LYS A 370 -2.37 -24.96 -37.17
N SER A 371 -1.92 -25.91 -36.34
CA SER A 371 -0.77 -25.73 -35.47
C SER A 371 0.50 -26.28 -36.15
N SER A 372 1.33 -25.38 -36.69
CA SER A 372 2.75 -25.66 -36.94
C SER A 372 3.60 -24.93 -35.89
N PRO A 373 4.73 -25.48 -35.42
CA PRO A 373 5.52 -24.89 -34.34
C PRO A 373 6.36 -23.71 -34.86
N LEU A 374 6.32 -22.58 -34.16
CA LEU A 374 7.23 -21.46 -34.38
C LEU A 374 8.60 -21.77 -33.74
N ASP A 375 9.62 -21.80 -34.61
CA ASP A 375 11.03 -22.04 -34.32
C ASP A 375 11.68 -20.90 -33.52
N SER A 376 12.53 -21.26 -32.58
CA SER A 376 13.33 -20.34 -31.74
C SER A 376 14.63 -19.92 -32.44
N LYS A 377 14.72 -18.69 -33.00
CA LYS A 377 16.00 -18.04 -33.33
C LYS A 377 15.97 -16.51 -33.18
N HIS A 378 16.88 -16.04 -32.31
CA HIS A 378 17.52 -14.71 -32.18
C HIS A 378 16.68 -13.43 -32.11
N VAL A 379 16.72 -12.76 -30.94
CA VAL A 379 16.55 -11.31 -30.80
C VAL A 379 17.68 -10.80 -29.89
N ASP A 380 18.51 -9.92 -30.42
CA ASP A 380 19.68 -9.30 -29.77
C ASP A 380 19.27 -8.33 -28.63
N LYS A 381 20.11 -8.27 -27.59
CA LYS A 381 20.02 -7.29 -26.48
C LYS A 381 20.75 -5.99 -26.85
N PRO A 382 20.24 -4.78 -26.51
CA PRO A 382 21.07 -3.58 -26.51
C PRO A 382 21.78 -3.40 -25.16
N GLU A 383 23.08 -3.10 -25.22
CA GLU A 383 23.96 -2.74 -24.11
C GLU A 383 23.63 -1.34 -23.57
N ALA A 384 23.59 -1.20 -22.24
CA ALA A 384 23.45 0.09 -21.56
C ALA A 384 24.84 0.71 -21.32
N GLN A 385 25.08 1.89 -21.90
CA GLN A 385 26.28 2.70 -21.67
C GLN A 385 26.23 3.35 -20.29
N GLY A 386 27.23 3.08 -19.45
CA GLY A 386 27.44 3.74 -18.16
C GLY A 386 28.03 5.13 -18.32
N ILE A 387 27.52 6.09 -17.54
CA ILE A 387 28.12 7.41 -17.34
C ILE A 387 28.76 7.38 -15.96
N GLU A 388 30.08 7.34 -15.89
CA GLU A 388 30.85 7.53 -14.65
C GLU A 388 30.94 9.02 -14.33
N VAL A 389 30.49 9.42 -13.15
CA VAL A 389 30.77 10.73 -12.56
C VAL A 389 31.53 10.47 -11.26
N GLY A 390 32.80 10.85 -11.24
CA GLY A 390 33.67 10.70 -10.08
C GLY A 390 33.27 11.64 -8.95
N ILE A 391 33.06 11.10 -7.76
CA ILE A 391 32.84 11.84 -6.52
C ILE A 391 33.85 11.32 -5.48
N ASP A 392 34.44 12.24 -4.72
CA ASP A 392 35.42 11.98 -3.68
C ASP A 392 34.73 11.53 -2.38
N TYR A 393 35.23 10.46 -1.75
CA TYR A 393 34.57 9.73 -0.65
C TYR A 393 35.29 9.88 0.70
N SER A 394 36.23 10.82 0.83
CA SER A 394 37.07 10.98 2.03
C SER A 394 36.33 11.44 3.30
N GLU A 395 35.03 11.76 3.23
CA GLU A 395 34.25 12.24 4.38
C GLU A 395 33.39 11.16 5.07
N PHE A 396 33.45 9.89 4.62
CA PHE A 396 32.58 8.81 5.10
C PHE A 396 33.28 7.66 5.87
N GLU A 397 34.57 7.80 6.20
CA GLU A 397 35.25 6.93 7.19
C GLU A 397 35.01 7.42 8.62
#